data_AF-A0A948NLJ6-F1
#
_entry.id   AF-A0A948NLJ6-F1
#
_cell.length_a   1.000
_cell.length_b   1.000
_cell.length_c   1.000
_cell.angle_alpha   90.00
_cell.angle_beta   90.00
_cell.angle_gamma   90.00
#
_symmetry.space_group_name_H-M   'P 1'
#
loop_
_entity.id
_entity.type
_entity.pdbx_description
1 polymer ?
#
loop_
_entity_poly.entity_id
_entity_poly.type
_entity_poly.pdbx_seq_one_letter_code
_entity_poly.pdbx_strand_id
1 'polypeptide(L)'
;MTLLPGLLIEYLVNGSIALIWLYPYLAGSWTELPEQMRPLLLVAALYVIGMVIDVTAWAITRPLKHWVRKLVHKKYRGECDSMSASGTKRLAKIMLHAPELSREFSMRSSRDRIARGTIVNAFAVAALVLPLWGGVAVILISISIWAMFEKLSYMFELCAEEVVDEKLK
;
A
#
# COMPACT_ATOMS: atom_id res chain seq x y z
N MET A 1 4.85 -3.13 9.17
CA MET A 1 5.39 -3.68 7.90
C MET A 1 6.24 -2.62 7.21
N THR A 2 7.56 -2.78 7.25
CA THR A 2 8.55 -1.89 6.59
C THR A 2 9.44 -2.65 5.60
N LEU A 3 8.91 -3.69 4.94
CA LEU A 3 9.52 -4.30 3.74
C LEU A 3 9.10 -3.59 2.44
N LEU A 4 8.07 -2.76 2.50
CA LEU A 4 7.60 -1.90 1.42
C LEU A 4 8.47 -0.67 1.10
N PRO A 5 9.21 -0.04 2.04
CA PRO A 5 10.09 1.09 1.71
C PRO A 5 11.12 0.69 0.67
N GLY A 6 11.80 -0.46 0.80
CA GLY A 6 12.85 -0.86 -0.15
C GLY A 6 12.33 -0.97 -1.58
N LEU A 7 11.29 -1.77 -1.80
CA LEU A 7 10.71 -1.98 -3.12
C LEU A 7 10.10 -0.69 -3.72
N LEU A 8 9.40 0.11 -2.91
CA LEU A 8 8.82 1.38 -3.35
C LEU A 8 9.91 2.42 -3.67
N ILE A 9 10.98 2.47 -2.88
CA ILE A 9 12.15 3.33 -3.12
C ILE A 9 12.88 2.89 -4.38
N GLU A 10 13.11 1.59 -4.57
CA GLU A 10 13.72 1.04 -5.78
C GLU A 10 12.92 1.42 -7.04
N TYR A 11 11.60 1.24 -7.01
CA TYR A 11 10.75 1.62 -8.12
C TYR A 11 10.69 3.14 -8.34
N LEU A 12 10.66 3.94 -7.27
CA LEU A 12 10.68 5.40 -7.37
C LEU A 12 12.00 5.90 -7.98
N VAL A 13 13.13 5.32 -7.59
CA VAL A 13 14.46 5.65 -8.13
C VAL A 13 14.54 5.25 -9.60
N ASN A 14 14.17 4.01 -9.95
CA ASN A 14 14.15 3.56 -11.34
C ASN A 14 13.19 4.38 -12.21
N GLY A 15 12.01 4.73 -11.68
CA GLY A 15 11.04 5.60 -12.34
C GLY A 15 11.56 7.02 -12.54
N SER A 16 12.26 7.58 -11.55
CA SER A 16 12.86 8.92 -11.64
C SER A 16 13.98 8.95 -12.68
N ILE A 17 14.83 7.91 -12.73
CA ILE A 17 15.89 7.78 -13.74
C ILE A 17 15.28 7.62 -15.14
N ALA A 18 14.23 6.80 -15.28
CA ALA A 18 13.51 6.64 -16.54
C ALA A 18 12.87 7.96 -17.00
N LEU A 19 12.28 8.75 -16.10
CA LEU A 19 11.73 10.08 -16.42
C LEU A 19 12.80 11.05 -16.93
N ILE A 20 14.01 11.04 -16.34
CA ILE A 20 15.13 11.85 -16.84
C ILE A 20 15.49 11.44 -18.27
N TRP A 21 15.49 10.14 -18.57
CA TRP A 21 15.77 9.64 -19.91
C TRP A 21 14.65 9.97 -20.91
N LEU A 22 13.40 10.03 -20.45
CA LEU A 22 12.23 10.39 -21.25
C LEU A 22 12.03 11.91 -21.38
N TYR A 23 12.68 12.72 -20.56
CA TYR A 23 12.51 14.17 -20.53
C TYR A 23 12.65 14.86 -21.90
N PRO A 24 13.65 14.53 -22.75
CA PRO A 24 13.76 15.16 -24.08
C PRO A 24 12.54 14.89 -24.97
N TYR A 25 11.92 13.71 -24.84
CA TYR A 25 10.74 13.32 -25.59
C TYR A 25 9.45 13.93 -25.02
N LEU A 26 9.43 14.22 -23.71
CA LEU A 26 8.32 14.92 -23.04
C LEU A 26 8.35 16.43 -23.28
N ALA A 27 9.53 17.00 -23.57
CA ALA A 27 9.71 18.43 -23.85
C ALA A 27 9.27 18.82 -25.28
N GLY A 28 9.20 17.86 -26.21
CA GLY A 28 8.69 18.05 -27.57
C GLY A 28 7.16 17.97 -27.65
N SER A 29 6.58 18.35 -28.81
CA SER A 29 5.14 18.21 -29.00
C SER A 29 4.76 16.73 -29.17
N TRP A 30 3.68 16.27 -28.54
CA TRP A 30 3.18 14.88 -28.68
C TRP A 30 2.97 14.45 -30.13
N THR A 31 2.64 15.42 -31.00
CA THR A 31 2.44 15.22 -32.43
C THR A 31 3.72 14.91 -33.20
N GLU A 32 4.88 15.31 -32.69
CA GLU A 32 6.20 15.13 -33.32
C GLU A 32 6.82 13.75 -33.02
N LEU A 33 6.25 13.02 -32.04
CA LEU A 33 6.72 11.70 -31.68
C LEU A 33 6.31 10.66 -32.75
N PRO A 34 7.22 9.73 -33.12
CA PRO A 34 6.88 8.59 -33.98
C PRO A 34 5.70 7.80 -33.41
N GLU A 35 4.76 7.38 -34.26
CA GLU A 35 3.55 6.66 -33.81
C GLU A 35 3.86 5.41 -33.00
N GLN A 36 4.96 4.72 -33.33
CA GLN A 36 5.43 3.53 -32.63
C GLN A 36 5.93 3.81 -31.20
N MET A 37 6.41 5.03 -30.93
CA MET A 37 6.94 5.42 -29.61
C MET A 37 5.84 5.96 -28.68
N ARG A 38 4.74 6.49 -29.23
CA ARG A 38 3.59 6.99 -28.45
C ARG A 38 3.02 5.97 -27.44
N PRO A 39 2.70 4.72 -27.80
CA PRO A 39 2.19 3.75 -26.83
C PRO A 39 3.24 3.39 -25.76
N LEU A 40 4.53 3.32 -26.13
CA LEU A 40 5.61 3.03 -25.19
C LEU A 40 5.73 4.13 -24.13
N LEU A 41 5.70 5.40 -24.56
CA LEU A 41 5.72 6.57 -23.69
C LEU A 41 4.47 6.64 -22.80
N LEU A 42 3.31 6.30 -23.35
CA LEU A 42 2.06 6.24 -22.60
C LEU A 42 2.14 5.18 -21.48
N VAL A 43 2.64 3.98 -21.79
CA VAL A 43 2.84 2.92 -20.79
C VAL A 43 3.82 3.36 -19.70
N ALA A 44 4.94 3.97 -20.07
CA ALA A 44 5.91 4.49 -19.11
C ALA A 44 5.32 5.60 -18.23
N ALA A 45 4.55 6.53 -18.80
CA ALA A 45 3.86 7.57 -18.06
C ALA A 45 2.82 7.00 -17.09
N LEU A 46 1.99 6.05 -17.54
CA LEU A 46 1.00 5.37 -16.70
C LEU A 46 1.66 4.61 -15.54
N TYR A 47 2.81 3.98 -15.79
CA TYR A 47 3.59 3.30 -14.76
C TYR A 47 4.09 4.28 -13.68
N VAL A 48 4.65 5.42 -14.08
CA VAL A 48 5.06 6.50 -13.16
C VAL A 48 3.88 7.03 -12.37
N ILE A 49 2.75 7.31 -13.02
CA ILE A 49 1.52 7.76 -12.37
C ILE A 49 1.07 6.73 -11.32
N GLY A 50 1.10 5.44 -11.65
CA GLY A 50 0.80 4.36 -10.71
C GLY A 50 1.69 4.40 -9.46
N MET A 51 2.99 4.61 -9.62
CA MET A 51 3.92 4.72 -8.50
C MET A 51 3.64 5.95 -7.62
N VAL A 52 3.33 7.09 -8.23
CA VAL A 52 2.95 8.32 -7.51
C VAL A 52 1.66 8.11 -6.73
N ILE A 53 0.67 7.43 -7.32
CA ILE A 53 -0.57 7.05 -6.65
C ILE A 53 -0.27 6.16 -5.45
N ASP A 54 0.59 5.14 -5.58
CA ASP A 54 0.96 4.24 -4.49
C ASP A 54 1.65 4.97 -3.33
N VAL A 55 2.59 5.88 -3.63
CA VAL A 55 3.29 6.71 -2.63
C VAL A 55 2.30 7.61 -1.91
N THR A 56 1.44 8.30 -2.67
CA THR A 56 0.40 9.19 -2.13
C THR A 56 -0.57 8.42 -1.25
N ALA A 57 -1.03 7.27 -1.71
CA ALA A 57 -1.93 6.39 -0.98
C ALA A 57 -1.29 5.93 0.32
N TRP A 58 -0.02 5.52 0.30
CA TRP A 58 0.73 5.17 1.50
C TRP A 58 0.85 6.35 2.47
N ALA A 59 1.21 7.54 1.98
CA ALA A 59 1.39 8.72 2.82
C ALA A 59 0.09 9.11 3.55
N ILE A 60 -1.03 9.13 2.83
CA ILE A 60 -2.35 9.48 3.39
C ILE A 60 -2.84 8.43 4.39
N THR A 61 -2.65 7.14 4.08
CA THR A 61 -3.21 6.05 4.90
C THR A 61 -2.30 5.66 6.07
N ARG A 62 -1.01 6.04 6.06
CA ARG A 62 -0.05 5.74 7.13
C ARG A 62 -0.51 6.13 8.54
N PRO A 63 -0.97 7.37 8.82
CA PRO A 63 -1.41 7.74 10.17
C PRO A 63 -2.64 6.91 10.60
N LEU A 64 -3.61 6.73 9.70
CA LEU A 64 -4.82 5.97 9.98
C LEU A 64 -4.50 4.48 10.22
N LYS A 65 -3.57 3.91 9.46
CA LYS A 65 -3.07 2.55 9.63
C LYS A 65 -2.44 2.36 11.01
N HIS A 66 -1.61 3.31 11.45
CA HIS A 66 -1.00 3.26 12.78
C HIS A 66 -2.07 3.30 13.88
N TRP A 67 -3.09 4.15 13.72
CA TRP A 67 -4.19 4.26 14.67
C TRP A 67 -5.01 2.97 14.76
N VAL A 68 -5.43 2.39 13.62
CA VAL A 68 -6.17 1.12 13.57
C VAL A 68 -5.37 0.00 14.23
N ARG A 69 -4.08 -0.13 13.92
CA ARG A 69 -3.23 -1.16 14.55
C ARG A 69 -3.09 -0.97 16.05
N LYS A 70 -2.91 0.26 16.52
CA LYS A 70 -2.83 0.56 17.97
C LYS A 70 -4.11 0.15 18.69
N LEU A 71 -5.28 0.43 18.11
CA LEU A 71 -6.58 0.02 18.68
C LEU A 71 -6.72 -1.50 18.77
N VAL A 72 -6.37 -2.21 17.69
CA VAL A 72 -6.45 -3.68 17.67
C VAL A 72 -5.44 -4.30 18.62
N HIS A 73 -4.22 -3.79 18.67
CA HIS A 73 -3.18 -4.28 19.57
C HIS A 73 -3.61 -4.14 21.03
N LYS A 74 -4.12 -2.96 21.41
CA LYS A 74 -4.67 -2.71 22.76
C LYS A 74 -5.80 -3.69 23.10
N LYS A 75 -6.66 -4.03 22.14
CA LYS A 75 -7.77 -4.97 22.34
C LYS A 75 -7.32 -6.42 22.53
N TYR A 76 -6.27 -6.84 21.80
CA TYR A 76 -5.82 -8.24 21.79
C TYR A 76 -4.74 -8.56 22.84
N ARG A 77 -3.82 -7.64 23.11
CA ARG A 77 -2.67 -7.88 24.00
C ARG A 77 -2.66 -7.07 25.30
N GLY A 78 -3.66 -6.20 25.49
CA GLY A 78 -3.74 -5.31 26.65
C GLY A 78 -2.78 -4.11 26.59
N GLU A 79 -2.82 -3.24 27.60
CA GLU A 79 -1.99 -2.02 27.66
C GLU A 79 -0.53 -2.27 28.08
N CYS A 80 -0.24 -3.42 28.70
CA CYS A 80 1.07 -3.73 29.27
C CYS A 80 2.05 -4.42 28.32
N ASP A 81 1.58 -4.96 27.18
CA ASP A 81 2.50 -5.58 26.23
C ASP A 81 3.15 -4.49 25.37
N SER A 82 4.47 -4.33 25.54
CA SER A 82 5.22 -3.34 24.79
C SER A 82 5.15 -3.68 23.29
N MET A 83 4.69 -2.74 22.46
CA MET A 83 4.74 -2.83 20.98
C MET A 83 6.18 -2.98 20.40
N SER A 84 7.18 -3.19 21.26
CA SER A 84 8.63 -3.26 21.04
C SER A 84 9.05 -4.32 20.01
N ALA A 85 8.25 -5.37 19.79
CA ALA A 85 8.50 -6.29 18.68
C ALA A 85 8.23 -5.57 17.34
N SER A 86 9.30 -5.04 16.72
CA SER A 86 9.28 -4.52 15.36
C SER A 86 8.51 -5.49 14.46
N GLY A 87 7.48 -5.02 13.76
CA GLY A 87 6.66 -5.87 12.88
C GLY A 87 7.49 -6.62 11.83
N THR A 88 8.69 -6.15 11.53
CA THR A 88 9.67 -6.85 10.68
C THR A 88 10.24 -8.09 11.34
N LYS A 89 10.54 -8.05 12.65
CA LYS A 89 11.00 -9.22 13.42
C LYS A 89 9.91 -10.28 13.51
N ARG A 90 8.66 -9.86 13.73
CA ARG A 90 7.50 -10.77 13.76
C ARG A 90 7.29 -11.48 12.45
N LEU A 91 7.32 -10.73 11.35
CA LEU A 91 7.21 -11.33 10.02
C LEU A 91 8.38 -12.28 9.72
N ALA A 92 9.62 -11.91 10.06
CA ALA A 92 10.77 -12.78 9.88
C ALA A 92 10.61 -14.10 10.67
N LYS A 93 10.11 -14.02 11.91
CA LYS A 93 9.80 -15.19 12.74
C LYS A 93 8.74 -16.09 12.07
N ILE A 94 7.65 -15.50 11.58
CA ILE A 94 6.58 -16.23 10.90
C ILE A 94 7.10 -16.87 9.60
N MET A 95 7.93 -16.16 8.82
CA MET A 95 8.53 -16.70 7.59
C MET A 95 9.44 -17.90 7.85
N LEU A 96 10.21 -17.88 8.93
CA LEU A 96 11.13 -18.97 9.28
C LEU A 96 10.40 -20.22 9.76
N HIS A 97 9.33 -20.07 10.54
CA HIS A 97 8.68 -21.20 11.21
C HIS A 97 7.35 -21.64 10.59
N ALA A 98 6.73 -20.81 9.75
CA ALA A 98 5.44 -21.10 9.12
C ALA A 98 5.35 -20.44 7.72
N PRO A 99 6.01 -21.03 6.70
CA PRO A 99 6.05 -20.45 5.35
C PRO A 99 4.66 -20.32 4.70
N GLU A 100 3.74 -21.23 5.00
CA GLU A 100 2.36 -21.15 4.50
C GLU A 100 1.63 -19.90 5.01
N LEU A 101 1.78 -19.57 6.30
CA LEU A 101 1.24 -18.33 6.88
C LEU A 101 1.87 -17.11 6.21
N SER A 102 3.18 -17.14 5.94
CA SER A 102 3.87 -16.04 5.28
C SER A 102 3.34 -15.76 3.86
N ARG A 103 2.92 -16.79 3.12
CA ARG A 103 2.29 -16.64 1.81
C ARG A 103 0.96 -15.91 1.92
N GLU A 104 0.12 -16.28 2.88
CA GLU A 104 -1.16 -15.59 3.16
C GLU A 104 -0.93 -14.12 3.54
N PHE A 105 0.08 -13.83 4.36
CA PHE A 105 0.50 -12.47 4.67
C PHE A 105 0.88 -11.65 3.43
N SER A 106 1.63 -12.24 2.50
CA SER A 106 2.04 -11.57 1.26
C SER A 106 0.83 -11.19 0.40
N MET A 107 -0.16 -12.10 0.30
CA MET A 107 -1.41 -11.86 -0.42
C MET A 107 -2.22 -10.72 0.23
N ARG A 108 -2.32 -10.70 1.56
CA ARG A 108 -3.00 -9.62 2.29
C ARG A 108 -2.31 -8.27 2.13
N SER A 109 -0.99 -8.23 2.16
CA SER A 109 -0.20 -7.01 1.88
C SER A 109 -0.43 -6.50 0.45
N SER A 110 -0.56 -7.41 -0.52
CA SER A 110 -0.89 -7.04 -1.90
C SER A 110 -2.28 -6.41 -2.00
N ARG A 111 -3.29 -7.01 -1.35
CA ARG A 111 -4.65 -6.48 -1.31
C ARG A 111 -4.72 -5.12 -0.62
N ASP A 112 -3.95 -4.90 0.45
CA ASP A 112 -3.83 -3.60 1.13
C ASP A 112 -3.33 -2.51 0.17
N ARG A 113 -2.34 -2.79 -0.68
CA ARG A 113 -1.85 -1.83 -1.69
C ARG A 113 -2.95 -1.45 -2.68
N ILE A 114 -3.63 -2.43 -3.25
CA ILE A 114 -4.74 -2.21 -4.20
C ILE A 114 -5.82 -1.35 -3.55
N ALA A 115 -6.25 -1.69 -2.33
CA ALA A 115 -7.28 -0.95 -1.61
C ALA A 115 -6.87 0.51 -1.33
N ARG A 116 -5.60 0.75 -0.98
CA ARG A 116 -5.08 2.11 -0.80
C ARG A 116 -5.06 2.89 -2.12
N GLY A 117 -4.66 2.27 -3.23
CA GLY A 117 -4.74 2.87 -4.56
C GLY A 117 -6.19 3.20 -4.95
N THR A 118 -7.14 2.33 -4.63
CA THR A 118 -8.58 2.59 -4.84
C THR A 118 -9.06 3.82 -4.08
N ILE A 119 -8.59 4.06 -2.84
CA ILE A 119 -8.94 5.27 -2.09
C ILE A 119 -8.48 6.53 -2.83
N VAL A 120 -7.23 6.57 -3.32
CA VAL A 120 -6.73 7.73 -4.07
C VAL A 120 -7.52 7.96 -5.36
N ASN A 121 -7.82 6.89 -6.09
CA ASN A 121 -8.66 6.97 -7.28
C ASN A 121 -10.08 7.44 -6.95
N ALA A 122 -10.65 6.99 -5.83
CA ALA A 122 -11.95 7.44 -5.34
C ALA A 122 -11.94 8.95 -5.03
N PHE A 123 -10.86 9.47 -4.45
CA PHE A 123 -10.67 10.91 -4.26
C PHE A 123 -10.64 11.67 -5.59
N ALA A 124 -9.91 11.17 -6.60
CA ALA A 124 -9.85 11.80 -7.91
C ALA A 124 -11.22 11.82 -8.60
N VAL A 125 -11.95 10.70 -8.59
CA VAL A 125 -13.31 10.60 -9.15
C VAL A 125 -14.29 11.50 -8.39
N ALA A 126 -14.20 11.51 -7.06
CA ALA A 126 -15.01 12.38 -6.21
C ALA A 126 -14.80 13.87 -6.50
N ALA A 127 -13.55 14.28 -6.76
CA ALA A 127 -13.21 15.67 -7.04
C ALA A 127 -13.58 16.12 -8.46
N LEU A 128 -13.52 15.21 -9.45
CA LEU A 128 -13.64 15.56 -10.86
C LEU A 128 -15.01 15.27 -11.47
N VAL A 129 -15.75 14.28 -10.94
CA VAL A 129 -16.93 13.72 -11.62
C VAL A 129 -18.20 13.80 -10.76
N LEU A 130 -18.09 13.59 -9.45
CA LEU A 130 -19.26 13.44 -8.58
C LEU A 130 -19.70 14.76 -7.93
N PRO A 131 -21.00 14.91 -7.63
CA PRO A 131 -21.46 15.99 -6.76
C PRO A 131 -20.86 15.82 -5.35
N LEU A 132 -20.67 16.93 -4.63
CA LEU A 132 -19.91 16.97 -3.37
C LEU A 132 -20.37 15.92 -2.33
N TRP A 133 -21.68 15.73 -2.15
CA TRP A 133 -22.22 14.72 -1.24
C TRP A 133 -21.93 13.28 -1.70
N GLY A 134 -21.98 13.01 -3.00
CA GLY A 134 -21.67 11.70 -3.59
C GLY A 134 -20.18 11.39 -3.48
N GLY A 135 -19.33 12.39 -3.74
CA GLY A 135 -17.88 12.27 -3.55
C GLY A 135 -17.51 11.95 -2.11
N VAL A 136 -18.07 12.68 -1.13
CA VAL A 136 -17.85 12.42 0.30
C VAL A 136 -18.31 11.01 0.68
N ALA A 137 -19.49 10.57 0.23
CA ALA A 137 -20.00 9.23 0.52
C ALA A 137 -19.07 8.12 0.01
N VAL A 138 -18.60 8.22 -1.25
CA VAL A 138 -17.69 7.23 -1.86
C VAL A 138 -16.35 7.16 -1.12
N ILE A 139 -15.79 8.32 -0.74
CA ILE A 139 -14.54 8.38 0.04
C ILE A 139 -14.72 7.72 1.40
N LEU A 140 -15.78 8.05 2.14
CA LEU A 140 -16.04 7.50 3.46
C LEU A 140 -16.21 5.97 3.40
N ILE A 141 -17.00 5.46 2.46
CA ILE A 141 -17.18 4.02 2.25
C ILE A 141 -15.85 3.34 1.95
N SER A 142 -15.04 3.92 1.06
CA SER A 142 -13.73 3.36 0.68
C SER A 142 -12.78 3.28 1.88
N ILE A 143 -12.71 4.35 2.68
CA ILE A 143 -11.89 4.39 3.90
C ILE A 143 -12.41 3.39 4.94
N SER A 144 -13.73 3.29 5.14
CA SER A 144 -14.32 2.34 6.10
C SER A 144 -14.05 0.89 5.73
N ILE A 145 -14.21 0.51 4.46
CA ILE A 145 -13.93 -0.85 3.98
C ILE A 145 -12.44 -1.16 4.16
N TRP A 146 -11.55 -0.25 3.78
CA TRP A 146 -10.11 -0.43 3.96
C TRP A 146 -9.74 -0.56 5.45
N ALA A 147 -10.31 0.26 6.33
CA ALA A 147 -10.03 0.19 7.76
C ALA A 147 -10.49 -1.15 8.36
N MET A 148 -11.64 -1.68 7.93
CA MET A 148 -12.11 -3.01 8.31
C MET A 148 -11.13 -4.10 7.83
N PHE A 149 -10.65 -3.99 6.59
CA PHE A 149 -9.67 -4.93 6.04
C PHE A 149 -8.33 -4.89 6.79
N GLU A 150 -7.80 -3.70 7.12
CA GLU A 150 -6.56 -3.55 7.89
C GLU A 150 -6.71 -4.14 9.29
N LYS A 151 -7.86 -3.94 9.94
CA LYS A 151 -8.19 -4.55 11.23
C LYS A 151 -8.12 -6.07 11.16
N LEU A 152 -8.81 -6.68 10.18
CA LEU A 152 -8.80 -8.14 9.99
C LEU A 152 -7.40 -8.68 9.66
N SER A 153 -6.65 -7.94 8.86
CA SER A 153 -5.28 -8.30 8.49
C SER A 153 -4.33 -8.25 9.68
N TYR A 154 -4.45 -7.24 10.54
CA TYR A 154 -3.61 -7.12 11.73
C TYR A 154 -4.02 -8.09 12.84
N MET A 155 -5.31 -8.42 12.97
CA MET A 155 -5.75 -9.50 13.85
C MET A 155 -5.15 -10.85 13.45
N PHE A 156 -5.19 -11.17 12.16
CA PHE A 156 -4.51 -12.35 11.63
C PHE A 156 -3.01 -12.32 11.94
N GLU A 157 -2.38 -11.14 11.87
CA GLU A 157 -0.96 -10.99 12.20
C GLU A 157 -0.63 -11.43 13.62
N LEU A 158 -1.46 -11.04 14.58
CA LEU A 158 -1.30 -11.39 15.99
C LEU A 158 -1.55 -12.87 16.25
N CYS A 159 -2.62 -13.44 15.68
CA CYS A 159 -2.93 -14.87 15.85
C CYS A 159 -1.85 -15.76 15.22
N ALA A 160 -1.31 -15.37 14.05
CA ALA A 160 -0.24 -16.12 13.40
C ALA A 160 1.05 -16.11 14.23
N GLU A 161 1.36 -14.99 14.89
CA GLU A 161 2.47 -14.90 15.83
C GLU A 161 2.28 -15.84 17.03
N GLU A 162 1.09 -15.85 17.64
CA GLU A 162 0.77 -16.72 18.78
C GLU A 162 0.91 -18.21 18.43
N VAL A 163 0.40 -18.63 17.28
CA VAL A 163 0.53 -20.03 16.80
C VAL A 163 2.00 -20.43 16.60
N VAL A 164 2.83 -19.50 16.11
CA VAL A 164 4.27 -19.75 15.96
C VAL A 164 4.95 -19.80 17.32
N ASP A 165 4.55 -18.96 18.27
CA ASP A 165 5.07 -18.95 19.64
C ASP A 165 4.75 -20.26 20.38
N GLU A 166 3.54 -20.79 20.20
CA GLU A 166 3.12 -22.08 20.78
C GLU A 166 3.92 -23.27 20.22
N LYS A 167 4.25 -23.26 18.91
CA LYS A 167 5.07 -24.31 18.29
C LYS A 167 6.53 -24.32 18.75
N LEU A 168 7.01 -23.21 19.31
CA LEU A 168 8.40 -23.04 19.76
C LEU A 168 8.58 -23.31 21.25
N LYS A 169 7.49 -23.48 22.00
CA LYS A 169 7.50 -23.91 23.41
C LYS A 169 7.51 -25.43 23.48
#